data_AF-A0A6V8KRJ0-F1
#
_entry.id   AF-A0A6V8KRJ0-F1
#
_cell.length_a   1.000
_cell.length_b   1.000
_cell.length_c   1.000
_cell.angle_alpha   90.00
_cell.angle_beta   90.00
_cell.angle_gamma   90.00
#
_symmetry.space_group_name_H-M   'P 1'
#
loop_
_entity.id
_entity.type
_entity.pdbx_description
1 polymer ?
#
loop_
_entity_poly.entity_id
_entity_poly.type
_entity_poly.pdbx_seq_one_letter_code
_entity_poly.pdbx_strand_id
1 'polypeptide(L)'
;MKAEVYHNVAVDDGGRHLGLLDGYLPGHPVTLVFSTEIPECNDLDACEQLYRLLNVGHDPDFGEPDPRATQYRARGNRSLSMGDVACIDGRCYACARFGWQRLDHEPSIVHVTGIAGTTPIAEEV
;
A
#
# COMPACT_ATOMS: atom_id res chain seq x y z
N MET A 1 15.22 1.12 6.62
CA MET A 1 14.11 0.37 7.22
C MET A 1 13.33 -0.22 6.08
N LYS A 2 13.04 -1.51 6.16
CA LYS A 2 12.31 -2.20 5.11
C LYS A 2 10.86 -1.78 5.17
N ALA A 3 10.33 -1.33 4.05
CA ALA A 3 8.97 -0.86 3.92
C ALA A 3 8.25 -1.60 2.80
N GLU A 4 7.09 -2.17 3.13
CA GLU A 4 6.23 -2.92 2.22
C GLU A 4 4.84 -2.29 2.18
N VAL A 5 4.22 -2.24 1.01
CA VAL A 5 2.87 -1.68 0.83
C VAL A 5 2.01 -2.70 0.10
N TYR A 6 0.81 -2.88 0.64
CA TYR A 6 -0.17 -3.85 0.19
C TYR A 6 -1.47 -3.17 -0.19
N HIS A 7 -2.00 -3.48 -1.37
CA HIS A 7 -3.34 -3.07 -1.75
C HIS A 7 -4.37 -4.00 -1.12
N ASN A 8 -5.42 -3.42 -0.55
CA ASN A 8 -6.60 -4.14 -0.17
C ASN A 8 -7.39 -4.56 -1.40
N VAL A 9 -7.64 -5.85 -1.50
CA VAL A 9 -8.35 -6.48 -2.63
C VAL A 9 -9.66 -7.13 -2.17
N ALA A 10 -10.09 -6.86 -0.94
CA ALA A 10 -11.39 -7.27 -0.43
C ALA A 10 -12.50 -6.61 -1.26
N VAL A 11 -13.45 -7.43 -1.71
CA VAL A 11 -14.65 -7.01 -2.42
C VAL A 11 -15.88 -7.65 -1.79
N ASP A 12 -17.03 -7.00 -1.88
CA ASP A 12 -18.32 -7.63 -1.55
C ASP A 12 -18.84 -8.52 -2.69
N ASP A 13 -20.00 -9.15 -2.48
CA ASP A 13 -20.67 -10.02 -3.45
C ASP A 13 -20.99 -9.31 -4.78
N GLY A 14 -21.05 -7.98 -4.79
CA GLY A 14 -21.25 -7.14 -5.97
C GLY A 14 -19.94 -6.72 -6.65
N GLY A 15 -18.79 -7.15 -6.15
CA GLY A 15 -17.48 -6.76 -6.66
C GLY A 15 -17.02 -5.36 -6.24
N ARG A 16 -17.71 -4.71 -5.30
CA ARG A 16 -17.33 -3.39 -4.79
C ARG A 16 -16.20 -3.53 -3.78
N HIS A 17 -15.14 -2.73 -3.93
CA HIS A 17 -14.00 -2.72 -3.00
C HIS A 17 -14.41 -2.26 -1.60
N LEU A 18 -14.18 -3.12 -0.61
CA LEU A 18 -14.52 -2.86 0.79
C LEU A 18 -13.52 -1.91 1.46
N GLY A 19 -12.23 -2.11 1.21
CA GLY A 19 -11.15 -1.32 1.83
C GLY A 19 -11.28 0.19 1.61
N LEU A 20 -11.66 0.59 0.38
CA LEU A 20 -11.69 1.99 -0.04
C LEU A 20 -12.77 2.84 0.63
N LEU A 21 -13.81 2.22 1.21
CA LEU A 21 -14.95 2.92 1.82
C LEU A 21 -15.06 2.64 3.32
N ASP A 22 -14.83 1.38 3.71
CA ASP A 22 -15.04 0.92 5.08
C ASP A 22 -13.73 0.90 5.90
N GLY A 23 -12.59 1.11 5.22
CA GLY A 23 -11.27 0.94 5.80
C GLY A 23 -10.84 -0.53 5.84
N TYR A 24 -9.70 -0.77 6.47
CA TYR A 24 -9.22 -2.13 6.67
C TYR A 24 -10.01 -2.80 7.80
N LEU A 25 -10.54 -4.00 7.55
CA LEU A 25 -11.11 -4.86 8.58
C LEU A 25 -10.24 -6.11 8.73
N PRO A 26 -10.16 -6.69 9.95
CA PRO A 26 -9.43 -7.94 10.16
C PRO A 26 -9.88 -9.03 9.18
N GLY A 27 -8.90 -9.66 8.54
CA GLY A 27 -9.13 -10.70 7.54
C GLY A 27 -9.39 -10.20 6.11
N HIS A 28 -9.44 -8.89 5.87
CA HIS A 28 -9.43 -8.38 4.49
C HIS A 28 -8.17 -8.87 3.76
N PRO A 29 -8.31 -9.53 2.59
CA PRO A 29 -7.17 -9.94 1.79
C PRO A 29 -6.42 -8.72 1.24
N VAL A 30 -5.10 -8.75 1.33
CA VAL A 30 -4.21 -7.73 0.78
C VAL A 30 -3.13 -8.35 -0.09
N THR A 31 -2.64 -7.63 -1.09
CA THR A 31 -1.57 -8.11 -1.99
C THR A 31 -0.40 -7.15 -2.04
N LEU A 32 0.82 -7.67 -2.00
CA LEU A 32 2.05 -6.88 -1.98
C LEU A 32 2.30 -6.22 -3.34
N VAL A 33 2.29 -4.89 -3.38
CA VAL A 33 2.44 -4.12 -4.63
C VAL A 33 3.74 -3.34 -4.71
N PHE A 34 4.38 -3.07 -3.57
CA PHE A 34 5.58 -2.24 -3.50
C PHE A 34 6.43 -2.63 -2.29
N SER A 35 7.75 -2.64 -2.46
CA SER A 35 8.73 -2.90 -1.41
C SER A 35 9.96 -2.01 -1.65
N THR A 36 10.47 -1.37 -0.61
CA THR A 36 11.63 -0.49 -0.70
C THR A 36 12.32 -0.32 0.66
N GLU A 37 13.49 0.30 0.65
CA GLU A 37 14.10 0.85 1.85
C GLU A 37 13.75 2.33 1.99
N ILE A 38 13.42 2.75 3.21
CA ILE A 38 13.24 4.15 3.59
C ILE A 38 14.23 4.54 4.71
N PRO A 39 14.57 5.83 4.84
CA PRO A 39 15.43 6.31 5.94
C PRO A 39 14.88 5.93 7.32
N GLU A 40 15.78 5.74 8.29
CA GLU A 40 15.38 5.45 9.67
C GLU A 40 14.57 6.62 10.27
N CYS A 41 13.39 6.28 10.79
CA CYS A 41 12.46 7.20 11.44
C CYS A 41 11.46 6.38 12.28
N ASN A 42 10.47 7.02 12.92
CA ASN A 42 9.40 6.26 13.56
C ASN A 42 8.45 5.67 12.50
N ASP A 43 7.75 4.59 12.85
CA ASP A 43 6.88 3.86 11.92
C ASP A 43 5.80 4.74 11.27
N LEU A 44 5.25 5.75 11.98
CA LEU A 44 4.19 6.61 11.42
C LEU A 44 4.74 7.58 10.36
N ASP A 45 5.90 8.19 10.62
CA ASP A 45 6.58 9.04 9.63
C ASP A 45 7.01 8.22 8.40
N ALA A 46 7.40 6.97 8.62
CA ALA A 46 7.67 6.02 7.54
C ALA A 46 6.42 5.76 6.69
N CYS A 47 5.26 5.52 7.32
CA CYS A 47 4.01 5.32 6.62
C CYS A 47 3.58 6.59 5.83
N GLU A 48 3.73 7.78 6.39
CA GLU A 48 3.45 9.04 5.69
C GLU A 48 4.38 9.27 4.49
N GLN A 49 5.66 8.91 4.60
CA GLN A 49 6.59 8.94 3.47
C GLN A 49 6.14 8.02 2.34
N LEU A 50 5.70 6.79 2.64
CA LEU A 50 5.15 5.87 1.64
C LEU A 50 3.87 6.41 1.01
N TYR A 51 2.97 6.99 1.81
CA TYR A 51 1.75 7.61 1.31
C TYR A 51 2.06 8.71 0.31
N ARG A 52 2.94 9.65 0.67
CA ARG A 52 3.35 10.73 -0.23
C ARG A 52 4.01 10.18 -1.48
N LEU A 53 4.95 9.25 -1.34
CA LEU A 53 5.68 8.64 -2.44
C LEU A 53 4.73 8.02 -3.47
N LEU A 54 3.78 7.19 -3.02
CA LEU A 54 2.90 6.44 -3.92
C LEU A 54 1.70 7.25 -4.45
N ASN A 55 1.36 8.36 -3.79
CA ASN A 55 0.29 9.26 -4.24
C ASN A 55 0.76 10.36 -5.18
N VAL A 56 1.87 11.02 -4.87
CA VAL A 56 2.34 12.21 -5.62
C VAL A 56 3.81 12.15 -6.00
N GLY A 57 4.58 11.16 -5.54
CA GLY A 57 6.02 11.10 -5.80
C GLY A 57 6.42 10.91 -7.27
N HIS A 58 5.47 10.59 -8.16
CA HIS A 58 5.68 10.47 -9.60
C HIS A 58 5.34 11.77 -10.37
N ASP A 59 4.72 12.73 -9.69
CA ASP A 59 4.11 13.90 -10.32
C ASP A 59 5.10 15.09 -10.28
N PRO A 60 5.55 15.60 -11.44
CA PRO A 60 6.52 16.70 -11.51
C PRO A 60 6.01 18.02 -10.90
N ASP A 61 4.69 18.19 -10.76
CA ASP A 61 4.12 19.39 -10.12
C ASP A 61 4.39 19.43 -8.61
N PHE A 62 4.78 18.30 -8.01
CA PHE A 62 5.08 18.15 -6.59
C PHE A 62 6.58 17.99 -6.27
N GLY A 63 7.46 18.15 -7.27
CA GLY A 63 8.91 18.06 -7.16
C GLY A 63 9.54 17.16 -8.22
N GLU A 64 10.85 16.92 -8.13
CA GLU A 64 11.51 15.95 -9.02
C GLU A 64 10.90 14.55 -8.81
N PRO A 65 10.40 13.89 -9.87
CA PRO A 65 9.77 12.57 -9.72
C PRO A 65 10.73 11.52 -9.16
N ASP A 66 10.30 10.83 -8.11
CA ASP A 66 11.03 9.70 -7.54
C ASP A 66 10.92 8.49 -8.49
N PRO A 67 12.05 7.88 -8.91
CA PRO A 67 12.03 6.71 -9.79
C PRO A 67 11.19 5.54 -9.27
N ARG A 68 11.13 5.35 -7.94
CA ARG A 68 10.35 4.28 -7.30
C ARG A 68 8.85 4.49 -7.52
N ALA A 69 8.38 5.74 -7.37
CA ALA A 69 6.99 6.10 -7.60
C ALA A 69 6.62 5.99 -9.10
N THR A 70 7.52 6.45 -9.97
CA THR A 70 7.34 6.35 -11.42
C THR A 70 7.25 4.89 -11.86
N GLN A 71 8.12 4.00 -11.37
CA GLN A 71 8.06 2.57 -11.66
C GLN A 71 6.76 1.94 -11.13
N TYR A 72 6.35 2.30 -9.90
CA TYR A 72 5.09 1.84 -9.32
C TYR A 72 3.88 2.21 -10.20
N ARG A 73 3.81 3.45 -10.69
CA ARG A 73 2.73 3.90 -11.61
C ARG A 73 2.83 3.28 -13.00
N ALA A 74 4.03 3.10 -13.53
CA ALA A 74 4.25 2.45 -14.82
C ALA A 74 3.75 0.99 -14.83
N ARG A 75 3.71 0.33 -13.67
CA ARG A 75 3.10 -1.00 -13.48
C ARG A 75 1.57 -0.98 -13.43
N GLY A 76 0.94 0.19 -13.59
CA GLY A 76 -0.51 0.35 -13.55
C GLY A 76 -1.11 0.31 -12.15
N ASN A 77 -0.30 0.48 -11.09
CA ASN A 77 -0.82 0.54 -9.73
C ASN A 77 -1.57 1.85 -9.47
N ARG A 78 -2.70 1.76 -8.77
CA ARG A 78 -3.46 2.91 -8.28
C ARG A 78 -2.73 3.62 -7.14
N SER A 79 -3.21 4.81 -6.79
CA SER A 79 -2.83 5.50 -5.55
C SER A 79 -3.04 4.65 -4.30
N LEU A 80 -2.15 4.82 -3.31
CA LEU A 80 -2.35 4.30 -1.96
C LEU A 80 -3.57 4.97 -1.33
N SER A 81 -4.49 4.17 -0.80
CA SER A 81 -5.81 4.64 -0.36
C SER A 81 -6.21 4.03 0.98
N MET A 82 -7.31 4.54 1.54
CA MET A 82 -7.90 3.99 2.75
C MET A 82 -8.11 2.47 2.61
N GLY A 83 -7.80 1.74 3.69
CA GLY A 83 -7.90 0.30 3.77
C GLY A 83 -6.70 -0.48 3.26
N ASP A 84 -5.76 0.17 2.56
CA ASP A 84 -4.46 -0.42 2.22
C ASP A 84 -3.57 -0.51 3.46
N VAL A 85 -2.52 -1.34 3.38
CA VAL A 85 -1.64 -1.64 4.51
C VAL A 85 -0.19 -1.29 4.15
N ALA A 86 0.51 -0.65 5.09
CA ALA A 86 1.95 -0.48 5.04
C ALA A 86 2.60 -1.26 6.20
N CYS A 87 3.66 -2.00 5.94
CA CYS A 87 4.43 -2.72 6.95
C CYS A 87 5.86 -2.17 7.02
N ILE A 88 6.29 -1.72 8.20
CA ILE A 88 7.61 -1.15 8.47
C ILE A 88 8.37 -2.13 9.38
N ASP A 89 9.44 -2.73 8.86
CA ASP A 89 10.18 -3.82 9.50
C ASP A 89 9.24 -4.88 10.14
N GLY A 90 8.22 -5.31 9.37
CA GLY A 90 7.23 -6.31 9.78
C GLY A 90 6.09 -5.80 10.67
N ARG A 91 6.09 -4.54 11.10
CA ARG A 91 4.99 -3.94 11.88
C ARG A 91 4.01 -3.27 10.94
N CYS A 92 2.76 -3.75 10.92
CA CYS A 92 1.78 -3.35 9.92
C CYS A 92 0.78 -2.31 10.42
N TYR A 93 0.41 -1.41 9.51
CA TYR A 93 -0.45 -0.26 9.74
C TYR A 93 -1.43 -0.13 8.57
N ALA A 94 -2.73 -0.04 8.86
CA ALA A 94 -3.73 0.29 7.86
C ALA A 94 -3.79 1.80 7.64
N CYS A 95 -3.87 2.22 6.38
CA CYS A 95 -4.23 3.58 6.01
C CYS A 95 -5.67 3.81 6.44
N ALA A 96 -5.86 4.60 7.50
CA ALA A 96 -7.18 4.92 8.03
C ALA A 96 -7.73 6.17 7.34
N ARG A 97 -8.97 6.55 7.69
CA ARG A 97 -9.55 7.81 7.23
C ARG A 97 -8.72 9.02 7.69
N PHE A 98 -8.10 8.91 8.86
CA PHE A 98 -7.20 9.91 9.43
C PHE A 98 -5.94 9.22 9.93
N GLY A 99 -4.81 9.44 9.24
CA GLY A 99 -3.52 8.85 9.59
C GLY A 99 -3.52 7.32 9.46
N TRP A 100 -2.88 6.66 10.42
CA TRP A 100 -2.56 5.25 10.37
C TRP A 100 -3.01 4.53 11.62
N GLN A 101 -3.58 3.35 11.44
CA GLN A 101 -3.98 2.46 12.52
C GLN A 101 -3.08 1.24 12.55
N ARG A 102 -2.39 1.02 13.68
CA ARG A 102 -1.59 -0.18 13.88
C ARG A 102 -2.49 -1.42 13.89
N LEU A 103 -2.06 -2.46 13.17
CA LEU A 103 -2.70 -3.78 13.23
C LEU A 103 -2.18 -4.55 14.46
N ASP A 104 -3.09 -5.21 15.15
CA ASP A 104 -2.81 -6.13 16.26
C ASP A 104 -2.70 -7.60 15.80
N HIS A 105 -2.79 -7.84 14.50
CA HIS A 105 -2.70 -9.13 13.83
C HIS A 105 -1.92 -9.00 12.51
N GLU A 106 -1.46 -10.14 11.99
CA GLU A 106 -0.84 -10.19 10.67
C GLU A 106 -1.90 -10.02 9.56
N PRO A 107 -1.62 -9.23 8.52
CA PRO A 107 -2.55 -9.09 7.41
C PRO A 107 -2.67 -10.40 6.63
N SER A 108 -3.88 -10.69 6.12
CA SER A 108 -4.12 -11.83 5.23
C SER A 108 -3.54 -11.57 3.84
N ILE A 109 -2.26 -11.88 3.65
CA ILE A 109 -1.58 -11.68 2.37
C ILE A 109 -2.00 -12.74 1.36
N VAL A 110 -2.42 -12.31 0.18
CA VAL A 110 -2.78 -13.15 -0.96
C VAL A 110 -2.03 -12.69 -2.21
N HIS A 111 -1.76 -13.63 -3.11
CA HIS A 111 -1.26 -13.30 -4.44
C HIS A 111 -2.43 -13.30 -5.44
N VAL A 112 -2.70 -12.17 -6.08
CA VAL A 112 -3.83 -11.99 -7.00
C VAL A 112 -3.38 -11.37 -8.31
N THR A 113 -3.96 -11.78 -9.43
CA THR A 113 -3.65 -11.23 -10.75
C THR A 113 -4.93 -10.75 -11.44
N GLY A 114 -4.79 -9.83 -12.40
CA GLY A 114 -5.93 -9.34 -13.20
C GLY A 114 -6.84 -8.31 -12.51
N ILE A 115 -6.47 -7.79 -11.33
CA ILE A 115 -7.20 -6.71 -10.66
C ILE A 115 -6.69 -5.37 -11.18
N ALA A 116 -7.58 -4.58 -11.82
CA ALA A 116 -7.22 -3.26 -12.31
C ALA A 116 -6.69 -2.36 -11.19
N GLY A 117 -5.64 -1.59 -11.47
CA GLY A 117 -4.99 -0.74 -10.46
C GLY A 117 -4.13 -1.51 -9.46
N THR A 118 -3.99 -2.83 -9.57
CA THR A 118 -3.25 -3.66 -8.62
C THR A 118 -2.40 -4.67 -9.36
N THR A 119 -1.09 -4.40 -9.40
CA THR A 119 -0.08 -5.25 -9.99
C THR A 119 0.88 -5.69 -8.88
N PRO A 120 0.80 -6.95 -8.41
CA PRO A 120 1.67 -7.45 -7.35
C PRO A 120 3.12 -7.47 -7.79
N ILE A 121 4.05 -7.29 -6.85
CA ILE A 121 5.45 -7.61 -7.15
C ILE A 121 5.55 -9.11 -7.41
N ALA A 122 6.33 -9.50 -8.42
CA ALA A 122 6.73 -10.89 -8.53
C ALA A 122 7.60 -11.18 -7.31
N GLU A 123 7.30 -12.25 -6.57
CA GLU A 123 8.31 -12.81 -5.67
C GLU A 123 9.47 -13.26 -6.56
N GLU A 124 10.68 -12.74 -6.30
CA GLU A 124 11.87 -13.32 -6.92
C GLU A 124 11.94 -14.78 -6.45
N VAL A 125 11.84 -15.70 -7.41
CA VAL A 125 11.95 -17.16 -7.21
C VAL A 125 13.41 -17.54 -7.01
#